data_AF-A0A7G5GTU3-F1
#
_entry.id   AF-A0A7G5GTU3-F1
#
_cell.length_a   1.000
_cell.length_b   1.000
_cell.length_c   1.000
_cell.angle_alpha   90.00
_cell.angle_beta   90.00
_cell.angle_gamma   90.00
#
_symmetry.space_group_name_H-M   'P 1'
#
loop_
_entity.id
_entity.type
_entity.pdbx_description
1 polymer ?
#
loop_
_entity_poly.entity_id
_entity_poly.type
_entity_poly.pdbx_seq_one_letter_code
_entity_poly.pdbx_strand_id
1 'polypeptide(L)'
;MCNPEPAANSPMAELMLSESRLRTMTTDEKTELVSEEFTRFRQLLWEYIELADDPNSYVTAWNTIDVFGKVALAEYQATGNQEALDRVKNTVKASLELV
;
A
#
# COMPACT_ATOMS: atom_id res chain seq x y z
N MET A 1 30.07 -8.41 -10.00
CA MET A 1 28.80 -8.89 -10.57
C MET A 1 27.74 -7.92 -10.09
N CYS A 2 27.25 -7.04 -10.96
CA CYS A 2 26.20 -6.08 -10.59
C CYS A 2 24.91 -6.85 -10.36
N ASN A 3 24.30 -6.71 -9.19
CA ASN A 3 22.91 -7.09 -9.00
C ASN A 3 22.07 -6.30 -10.01
N PRO A 4 21.13 -6.92 -10.74
CA PRO A 4 20.17 -6.14 -11.49
C PRO A 4 19.32 -5.39 -10.47
N GLU A 5 19.51 -4.08 -10.37
CA GLU A 5 18.50 -3.21 -9.78
C GLU A 5 17.19 -3.48 -10.53
N PRO A 6 16.07 -3.76 -9.85
CA PRO A 6 14.78 -3.81 -10.53
C PRO A 6 14.62 -2.48 -11.25
N ALA A 7 14.34 -2.52 -12.55
CA ALA A 7 14.22 -1.31 -13.36
C ALA A 7 13.31 -0.32 -12.63
N ALA A 8 13.81 0.90 -12.40
CA ALA A 8 13.19 1.94 -11.57
C ALA A 8 11.78 2.39 -12.04
N ASN A 9 11.18 1.70 -13.01
CA ASN A 9 9.87 1.95 -13.61
C ASN A 9 8.96 0.71 -13.59
N SER A 10 9.27 -0.33 -12.81
CA SER A 10 8.39 -1.49 -12.64
C SER A 10 7.26 -1.17 -11.65
N PRO A 11 5.97 -1.47 -11.96
CA PRO A 11 4.85 -1.27 -11.03
C PRO A 11 5.08 -1.91 -9.66
N MET A 12 5.76 -3.07 -9.62
CA MET A 12 6.14 -3.74 -8.37
C MET A 12 7.19 -2.95 -7.56
N ALA A 13 8.16 -2.33 -8.22
CA ALA A 13 9.16 -1.52 -7.53
C ALA A 13 8.52 -0.27 -6.89
N GLU A 14 7.60 0.38 -7.61
CA GLU A 14 6.82 1.51 -7.09
C GLU A 14 5.91 1.11 -5.93
N LEU A 15 5.28 -0.07 -6.00
CA LEU A 15 4.51 -0.65 -4.88
C LEU A 15 5.34 -0.80 -3.61
N MET A 16 6.52 -1.43 -3.74
CA MET A 16 7.44 -1.61 -2.61
C MET A 16 7.92 -0.26 -2.04
N LEU A 17 8.17 0.73 -2.90
CA LEU A 17 8.55 2.07 -2.47
C LEU A 17 7.42 2.79 -1.72
N SER A 18 6.18 2.70 -2.20
CA SER A 18 5.02 3.30 -1.54
C SER A 18 4.72 2.63 -0.19
N GLU A 19 4.85 1.30 -0.10
CA GLU A 19 4.76 0.57 1.18
C GLU A 19 5.82 1.05 2.18
N SER A 20 7.07 1.17 1.73
CA SER A 20 8.19 1.61 2.57
C SER A 20 7.95 3.02 3.11
N ARG A 21 7.47 3.95 2.26
CA ARG A 21 7.10 5.31 2.69
C ARG A 21 6.02 5.28 3.77
N LEU A 22 4.93 4.54 3.55
CA LEU A 22 3.86 4.39 4.54
C LEU A 22 4.37 3.78 5.85
N ARG A 23 5.33 2.85 5.82
CA ARG A 23 5.92 2.29 7.05
C ARG A 23 6.69 3.32 7.86
N THR A 24 7.39 4.24 7.20
CA THR A 24 8.16 5.30 7.89
C THR A 24 7.31 6.40 8.49
N MET A 25 6.04 6.48 8.09
CA MET A 25 5.12 7.51 8.56
C MET A 25 4.80 7.41 10.06
N THR A 26 4.55 8.53 10.72
CA THR A 26 4.21 8.64 12.15
C THR A 26 2.93 9.45 12.34
N THR A 27 2.35 9.43 13.55
CA THR A 27 1.16 10.23 13.88
C THR A 27 1.41 11.74 13.84
N ASP A 28 2.66 12.18 13.78
CA ASP A 28 3.02 13.60 13.69
C ASP A 28 2.81 14.17 12.27
N GLU A 29 2.70 13.29 11.28
CA GLU A 29 2.40 13.69 9.92
C GLU A 29 0.93 14.04 9.74
N LYS A 30 0.66 14.87 8.74
CA LYS A 30 -0.71 15.22 8.39
C LYS A 30 -1.44 13.96 7.92
N THR A 31 -2.63 13.73 8.46
CA THR A 31 -3.54 12.65 8.02
C THR A 31 -3.76 12.64 6.51
N GLU A 32 -3.70 13.81 5.86
CA GLU A 32 -3.71 13.97 4.40
C GLU A 32 -2.56 13.24 3.69
N LEU A 33 -1.32 13.33 4.19
CA LEU A 33 -0.16 12.67 3.60
C LEU A 33 -0.28 11.14 3.66
N VAL A 34 -0.74 10.60 4.79
CA VAL A 34 -1.02 9.17 4.93
C VAL A 34 -2.11 8.72 3.95
N SER A 35 -3.12 9.56 3.74
CA SER A 35 -4.22 9.28 2.81
C SER A 35 -3.77 9.28 1.35
N GLU A 36 -2.90 10.23 0.99
CA GLU A 36 -2.30 10.34 -0.34
C GLU A 36 -1.43 9.12 -0.65
N GLU A 37 -0.49 8.77 0.23
CA GLU A 37 0.38 7.61 0.01
C GLU A 37 -0.40 6.29 0.04
N PHE A 38 -1.42 6.14 0.89
CA PHE A 38 -2.32 4.98 0.84
C PHE A 38 -3.05 4.89 -0.52
N THR A 39 -3.58 6.01 -1.00
CA THR A 39 -4.28 6.08 -2.29
C THR A 39 -3.34 5.72 -3.43
N ARG A 40 -2.10 6.22 -3.39
CA ARG A 40 -1.05 5.89 -4.35
C ARG A 40 -0.74 4.40 -4.35
N PHE A 41 -0.51 3.81 -3.18
CA PHE A 41 -0.27 2.37 -3.07
C PHE A 41 -1.41 1.56 -3.70
N ARG A 42 -2.66 1.91 -3.39
CA ARG A 42 -3.83 1.24 -3.95
C ARG A 42 -3.91 1.36 -5.48
N GLN A 43 -3.61 2.54 -6.03
CA GLN A 43 -3.59 2.74 -7.49
C GLN A 43 -2.49 1.89 -8.16
N LEU A 44 -1.28 1.89 -7.59
CA LEU A 44 -0.18 1.07 -8.09
C LEU A 44 -0.51 -0.43 -8.04
N LEU A 45 -1.22 -0.87 -7.00
CA LEU A 45 -1.65 -2.27 -6.90
C LEU A 45 -2.64 -2.61 -8.01
N TRP A 46 -3.59 -1.73 -8.28
CA TRP A 46 -4.53 -1.92 -9.38
C TRP A 46 -3.81 -2.00 -10.73
N GLU A 47 -2.90 -1.07 -11.01
CA GLU A 47 -2.10 -1.06 -12.25
C GLU A 47 -1.27 -2.34 -12.40
N TYR A 48 -0.67 -2.83 -11.31
CA TYR A 48 0.05 -4.10 -11.31
C TYR A 48 -0.88 -5.27 -11.67
N ILE A 49 -2.07 -5.33 -11.08
CA ILE A 49 -3.07 -6.38 -11.34
C ILE A 49 -3.55 -6.35 -12.79
N GLU A 50 -3.80 -5.17 -13.35
CA GLU A 50 -4.24 -5.00 -14.74
C GLU A 50 -3.20 -5.50 -15.77
N LEU A 51 -1.91 -5.44 -15.41
CA LEU A 51 -0.81 -5.88 -16.25
C LEU A 51 -0.43 -7.36 -16.07
N ALA A 52 -1.02 -8.05 -15.09
CA ALA A 52 -0.69 -9.44 -14.80
C ALA A 52 -1.34 -10.42 -15.79
N ASP A 53 -0.66 -11.53 -16.05
CA ASP A 53 -1.19 -12.61 -16.92
C ASP A 53 -2.45 -13.27 -16.35
N ASP A 54 -2.59 -13.33 -15.02
CA ASP A 54 -3.79 -13.78 -14.32
C ASP A 54 -4.20 -12.80 -13.20
N PRO A 55 -5.00 -11.77 -13.52
CA PRO A 55 -5.48 -10.79 -12.54
C PRO A 55 -6.27 -11.41 -11.37
N ASN A 56 -6.93 -12.55 -11.59
CA ASN A 56 -7.76 -13.19 -10.55
C ASN A 56 -6.94 -13.73 -9.38
N SER A 57 -5.67 -14.07 -9.61
CA SER A 57 -4.75 -14.51 -8.55
C SER A 57 -4.52 -13.43 -7.48
N TYR A 58 -4.78 -12.17 -7.79
CA TYR A 58 -4.54 -11.02 -6.90
C TYR A 58 -5.80 -10.48 -6.21
N VAL A 59 -6.96 -11.13 -6.38
CA VAL A 59 -8.23 -10.69 -5.77
C VAL A 59 -8.11 -10.57 -4.24
N THR A 60 -7.36 -11.46 -3.59
CA THR A 60 -7.14 -11.41 -2.14
C THR A 60 -6.30 -10.18 -1.74
N ALA A 61 -5.25 -9.88 -2.50
CA ALA A 61 -4.42 -8.69 -2.28
C ALA A 61 -5.26 -7.40 -2.45
N TRP A 62 -6.05 -7.33 -3.53
CA TRP A 62 -6.94 -6.20 -3.79
C TRP A 62 -7.99 -6.01 -2.71
N ASN A 63 -8.71 -7.07 -2.32
CA ASN A 63 -9.74 -6.97 -1.29
C ASN A 63 -9.14 -6.58 0.07
N THR A 64 -7.90 -7.00 0.34
CA THR A 64 -7.19 -6.62 1.56
C THR A 64 -6.99 -5.11 1.63
N ILE A 65 -6.49 -4.49 0.56
CA ILE A 65 -6.31 -3.04 0.55
C ILE A 65 -7.63 -2.27 0.40
N ASP A 66 -8.54 -2.73 -0.46
CA ASP A 66 -9.73 -1.98 -0.86
C ASP A 66 -10.79 -1.94 0.24
N VAL A 67 -10.90 -3.01 1.03
CA VAL A 67 -11.85 -3.12 2.13
C VAL A 67 -11.18 -2.77 3.45
N PHE A 68 -10.24 -3.59 3.91
CA PHE A 68 -9.65 -3.41 5.24
C PHE A 68 -8.76 -2.16 5.32
N GLY A 69 -8.02 -1.87 4.25
CA GLY A 69 -7.14 -0.71 4.21
C GLY A 69 -7.92 0.60 4.29
N LYS A 70 -9.04 0.70 3.56
CA LYS A 70 -9.93 1.88 3.63
C LYS A 70 -10.58 2.06 5.00
N VAL A 71 -10.99 0.97 5.65
CA VAL A 71 -11.56 1.04 7.00
C VAL A 71 -10.52 1.55 7.99
N ALA A 72 -9.30 1.02 7.95
CA ALA A 72 -8.20 1.47 8.79
C ALA A 72 -7.84 2.95 8.52
N LEU A 73 -7.82 3.36 7.25
CA LEU A 73 -7.54 4.75 6.88
C LEU A 73 -8.64 5.70 7.40
N ALA A 74 -9.91 5.34 7.22
CA ALA A 74 -11.03 6.15 7.71
C ALA A 74 -10.99 6.31 9.23
N GLU A 75 -10.66 5.24 9.96
CA GLU A 75 -10.47 5.29 11.40
C GLU A 75 -9.30 6.19 11.80
N TYR A 76 -8.17 6.11 11.09
CA TYR A 76 -7.02 6.97 11.33
C TYR A 76 -7.35 8.45 11.04
N GLN A 77 -8.06 8.74 9.95
CA GLN A 77 -8.51 10.10 9.62
C GLN A 77 -9.45 10.67 10.69
N ALA A 78 -10.31 9.84 11.29
CA ALA A 78 -11.25 10.26 12.32
C ALA A 78 -10.60 10.45 13.70
N THR A 79 -9.58 9.65 14.04
CA THR A 79 -9.03 9.58 15.41
C THR A 79 -7.63 10.16 15.54
N GLY A 80 -6.82 10.12 14.48
CA GLY A 80 -5.39 10.42 14.51
C GLY A 80 -4.55 9.42 15.32
N ASN A 81 -5.14 8.29 15.76
CA ASN A 81 -4.50 7.38 16.69
C ASN A 81 -3.44 6.48 16.02
N GLN A 82 -2.35 6.22 16.75
CA GLN A 82 -1.24 5.37 16.31
C GLN A 82 -1.71 3.95 15.91
N GLU A 83 -2.62 3.35 16.67
CA GLU A 83 -3.10 2.00 16.36
C GLU A 83 -3.83 1.90 15.02
N ALA A 84 -4.57 2.95 14.65
CA ALA A 84 -5.25 3.00 13.35
C ALA A 84 -4.23 3.18 12.22
N LEU A 85 -3.20 4.02 12.42
CA LEU A 85 -2.08 4.14 11.50
C LEU A 85 -1.33 2.80 11.31
N ASP A 86 -1.08 2.08 12.39
CA ASP A 86 -0.43 0.77 12.32
C ASP A 86 -1.30 -0.27 11.59
N ARG A 87 -2.63 -0.21 11.74
CA ARG A 87 -3.55 -1.02 10.93
C ARG A 87 -3.45 -0.67 9.44
N VAL A 88 -3.36 0.60 9.06
CA VAL A 88 -3.13 1.01 7.65
C VAL A 88 -1.85 0.36 7.13
N LYS A 89 -0.73 0.55 7.84
CA LYS A 89 0.59 0.01 7.47
C LYS A 89 0.59 -1.51 7.34
N ASN A 90 -0.01 -2.20 8.31
CA ASN A 90 -0.08 -3.66 8.32
C ASN A 90 -0.93 -4.18 7.16
N THR A 91 -2.00 -3.48 6.79
CA THR A 91 -2.86 -3.90 5.68
C THR A 91 -2.15 -3.72 4.33
N VAL A 92 -1.42 -2.62 4.15
CA VAL A 92 -0.58 -2.37 2.99
C VAL A 92 0.46 -3.47 2.85
N LYS A 93 1.21 -3.75 3.92
CA LYS A 93 2.20 -4.83 3.95
C LYS A 93 1.57 -6.19 3.61
N ALA A 94 0.47 -6.55 4.27
CA ALA A 94 -0.20 -7.83 4.04
C ALA A 94 -0.71 -7.96 2.60
N SER A 95 -1.21 -6.88 2.00
CA SER A 95 -1.62 -6.88 0.60
C SER A 95 -0.43 -7.12 -0.33
N LEU A 96 0.74 -6.55 -0.05
CA LEU A 96 1.96 -6.75 -0.84
C LEU A 96 2.52 -8.17 -0.73
N GLU A 97 2.42 -8.81 0.44
CA GLU A 97 2.83 -10.22 0.63
C GLU A 97 1.94 -11.22 -0.13
N LEU A 98 0.78 -10.76 -0.63
CA LEU A 98 -0.16 -11.54 -1.45
C LEU A 98 0.02 -11.29 -2.96
N VAL A 99 1.02 -10.50 -3.36
CA VAL A 99 1.39 -10.19 -4.75
C VAL A 99 2.58 -11.04 -5.19
#